data_AF-A0AA39QQD4-F1
#
_entry.id   AF-A0AA39QQD4-F1
#
_cell.length_a   1.000
_cell.length_b   1.000
_cell.length_c   1.000
_cell.angle_alpha   90.00
_cell.angle_beta   90.00
_cell.angle_gamma   90.00
#
_symmetry.space_group_name_H-M   'P 1'
#
loop_
_entity.id
_entity.type
_entity.pdbx_description
1 polymer ?
#
loop_
_entity_poly.entity_id
_entity_poly.type
_entity_poly.pdbx_seq_one_letter_code
_entity_poly.pdbx_strand_id
1 'polypeptide(L)'
;MQRAYSGSKGVISSSLADTPCSNLGIQGLLDLLNNTLGTSHTLETRSVASVLEDCIAKNYDFGTAYGRLRSAWNYGDIQKELSECEAKDRELRRKAVEGSRIVDPEINPRRVWDLYSNRVVPWWSCKAEFCANDQARPISHAWADEVDRVDVRTPINGHEWPVPIPKGANLNLIRIEMLNLGVEYVWLDVLCLRQRGGPREDLRVEEWKLDVPTIGAIYRRADVVCYLSGLGLPLRLKKGDLESDRCWFRRAWTVQEVGWNRDYAGDTPDGPLHPRPIDKTGDPIQNIFMQWDEMLTKFHEQLNSTQEIHHLYGALSMMQDRVSTNPIDKVAGLAYSLFSGSIPTYYENQSLEDAWTALVNEMTPTYRAILLFTYPEPGTGCVKWRPSWKQVMEK
;
A
#
# COMPACT_ATOMS: atom_id res chain seq x y z
N MET A 1 -14.17 8.76 11.62
CA MET A 1 -14.60 8.00 10.43
C MET A 1 -14.90 6.51 10.65
N GLN A 2 -14.85 5.97 11.89
CA GLN A 2 -15.31 4.59 12.19
C GLN A 2 -16.79 4.56 12.60
N ARG A 3 -17.68 4.88 11.65
CA ARG A 3 -19.14 4.74 11.84
C ARG A 3 -19.59 3.41 11.23
N ALA A 4 -20.70 2.86 11.71
CA ALA A 4 -21.30 1.67 11.11
C ALA A 4 -21.54 1.92 9.61
N TYR A 5 -21.02 1.03 8.76
CA TYR A 5 -21.24 1.11 7.33
C TYR A 5 -22.69 0.75 7.01
N SER A 6 -23.41 1.66 6.35
CA SER A 6 -24.83 1.50 5.99
C SER A 6 -25.07 1.21 4.51
N GLY A 7 -24.00 1.10 3.70
CA GLY A 7 -24.12 0.65 2.32
C GLY A 7 -24.37 -0.86 2.26
N SER A 8 -25.09 -1.32 1.24
CA SER A 8 -25.54 -2.72 1.16
C SER A 8 -25.20 -3.43 -0.15
N LYS A 9 -24.78 -2.72 -1.19
CA LYS A 9 -24.63 -3.34 -2.51
C LYS A 9 -23.26 -4.01 -2.64
N GLY A 10 -23.24 -5.33 -2.55
CA GLY A 10 -22.06 -6.19 -2.82
C GLY A 10 -21.10 -6.37 -1.65
N VAL A 11 -21.27 -5.68 -0.53
CA VAL A 11 -20.40 -5.84 0.65
C VAL A 11 -20.89 -7.01 1.51
N ILE A 12 -20.08 -8.05 1.67
CA ILE A 12 -20.42 -9.20 2.51
C ILE A 12 -19.87 -9.05 3.94
N SER A 13 -20.54 -9.61 4.94
CA SER A 13 -20.03 -9.59 6.31
C SER A 13 -18.74 -10.41 6.44
N SER A 14 -17.89 -10.09 7.41
CA SER A 14 -16.69 -10.88 7.68
C SER A 14 -17.06 -12.34 8.04
N SER A 15 -18.14 -12.55 8.79
CA SER A 15 -18.63 -13.90 9.12
C SER A 15 -19.03 -14.71 7.88
N LEU A 16 -19.68 -14.08 6.91
CA LEU A 16 -20.05 -14.74 5.66
C LEU A 16 -18.80 -15.02 4.81
N ALA A 17 -17.88 -14.05 4.72
CA ALA A 17 -16.61 -14.22 4.01
C ALA A 17 -15.79 -15.40 4.54
N ASP A 18 -15.78 -15.60 5.86
CA ASP A 18 -15.03 -16.67 6.54
C ASP A 18 -15.69 -18.06 6.42
N THR A 19 -16.85 -18.18 5.78
CA THR A 19 -17.54 -19.46 5.61
C THR A 19 -16.83 -20.33 4.55
N PRO A 20 -16.35 -21.55 4.89
CA PRO A 20 -15.73 -22.44 3.89
C PRO A 20 -16.69 -22.82 2.77
N CYS A 21 -16.24 -22.80 1.51
CA CYS A 21 -17.06 -23.19 0.36
C CYS A 21 -17.53 -24.64 0.45
N SER A 22 -16.73 -25.53 1.03
CA SER A 22 -17.08 -26.94 1.25
C SER A 22 -18.30 -27.12 2.17
N ASN A 23 -18.51 -26.21 3.13
CA ASN A 23 -19.67 -26.26 4.03
C ASN A 23 -20.97 -25.83 3.33
N LEU A 24 -20.86 -24.99 2.30
CA LEU A 24 -21.99 -24.50 1.51
C LEU A 24 -22.42 -25.51 0.43
N GLY A 25 -21.47 -26.30 -0.07
CA GLY A 25 -21.65 -27.11 -1.27
C GLY A 25 -21.85 -26.25 -2.53
N ILE A 26 -21.88 -26.91 -3.68
CA ILE A 26 -21.96 -26.22 -4.99
C ILE A 26 -23.24 -25.37 -5.09
N GLN A 27 -24.39 -25.92 -4.69
CA GLN A 27 -25.67 -25.22 -4.76
C GLN A 27 -25.73 -24.02 -3.80
N GLY A 28 -25.31 -24.18 -2.55
CA GLY A 28 -25.30 -23.09 -1.58
C GLY A 28 -24.35 -21.95 -1.97
N LEU A 29 -23.21 -22.29 -2.58
CA LEU A 29 -22.28 -21.32 -3.13
C LEU A 29 -22.89 -20.53 -4.29
N LEU A 30 -23.55 -21.20 -5.24
CA LEU A 30 -24.27 -20.56 -6.34
C LEU A 30 -25.36 -19.62 -5.83
N ASP A 31 -26.17 -20.07 -4.88
CA ASP A 31 -27.29 -19.30 -4.34
C ASP A 31 -26.81 -18.02 -3.65
N LEU A 32 -25.72 -18.10 -2.89
CA LEU A 32 -25.11 -16.94 -2.24
C LEU A 32 -24.49 -15.96 -3.25
N LEU A 33 -23.81 -16.44 -4.29
CA LEU A 33 -23.27 -15.60 -5.35
C LEU A 33 -24.39 -14.89 -6.13
N ASN A 34 -25.42 -15.62 -6.53
CA ASN A 34 -26.59 -15.09 -7.21
C ASN A 34 -27.29 -14.01 -6.38
N ASN A 35 -27.53 -14.28 -5.10
CA ASN A 35 -28.16 -13.32 -4.18
C ASN A 35 -27.29 -12.06 -4.00
N THR A 36 -25.99 -12.23 -3.75
CA THR A 36 -25.07 -11.12 -3.50
C THR A 36 -24.87 -10.24 -4.75
N LEU A 37 -24.85 -10.85 -5.94
CA LEU A 37 -24.61 -10.17 -7.21
C LEU A 37 -25.90 -9.75 -7.94
N GLY A 38 -27.07 -10.17 -7.46
CA GLY A 38 -28.35 -9.93 -8.13
C GLY A 38 -28.48 -10.64 -9.47
N THR A 39 -27.96 -11.87 -9.56
CA THR A 39 -27.96 -12.70 -10.79
C THR A 39 -28.78 -13.97 -10.61
N SER A 40 -29.01 -14.69 -11.71
CA SER A 40 -29.87 -15.88 -11.75
C SER A 40 -29.21 -17.03 -12.51
N HIS A 41 -27.90 -17.22 -12.33
CA HIS A 41 -27.18 -18.32 -12.96
C HIS A 41 -27.66 -19.68 -12.43
N THR A 42 -27.57 -20.69 -13.27
CA THR A 42 -27.82 -22.09 -12.92
C THR A 42 -26.54 -22.90 -13.06
N LEU A 43 -26.50 -24.12 -12.53
CA LEU A 43 -25.35 -25.02 -12.75
C LEU A 43 -25.19 -25.44 -14.21
N GLU A 44 -26.24 -25.30 -15.03
CA GLU A 44 -26.20 -25.49 -16.48
C GLU A 44 -25.60 -24.29 -17.23
N THR A 45 -25.46 -23.14 -16.55
CA THR A 45 -24.76 -22.00 -17.12
C THR A 45 -23.31 -22.39 -17.37
N ARG A 46 -22.81 -22.07 -18.57
CA ARG A 46 -21.46 -22.39 -19.00
C ARG A 46 -20.43 -22.04 -17.93
N SER A 47 -19.58 -23.01 -17.61
CA SER A 47 -18.46 -22.91 -16.67
C SER A 47 -18.81 -22.66 -15.20
N VAL A 48 -20.07 -22.39 -14.84
CA VAL A 48 -20.47 -22.12 -13.44
C VAL A 48 -20.17 -23.32 -12.55
N ALA A 49 -20.66 -24.52 -12.87
CA ALA A 49 -20.40 -25.70 -12.04
C ALA A 49 -18.88 -25.95 -11.84
N SER A 50 -18.11 -25.89 -12.92
CA SER A 50 -16.65 -26.07 -12.92
C SER A 50 -15.92 -25.08 -12.01
N VAL A 51 -16.24 -23.77 -12.07
CA VAL A 51 -15.56 -22.78 -11.23
C VAL A 51 -15.94 -22.90 -9.76
N LEU A 52 -17.17 -23.32 -9.46
CA LEU A 52 -17.62 -23.55 -8.08
C LEU A 52 -16.97 -24.81 -7.48
N GLU A 53 -16.86 -25.88 -8.27
CA GLU A 53 -16.11 -27.09 -7.92
C GLU A 53 -14.64 -26.79 -7.64
N ASP A 54 -13.99 -25.97 -8.48
CA ASP A 54 -12.60 -25.55 -8.30
C ASP A 54 -12.41 -24.75 -7.00
N CYS A 55 -13.35 -23.86 -6.65
CA CYS A 55 -13.31 -23.13 -5.37
C CYS A 55 -13.34 -24.09 -4.16
N ILE A 56 -14.18 -25.13 -4.22
CA ILE A 56 -14.27 -26.13 -3.16
C ILE A 56 -12.98 -26.97 -3.12
N ALA A 57 -12.49 -27.44 -4.27
CA ALA A 57 -11.27 -28.24 -4.36
C ALA A 57 -10.03 -27.50 -3.84
N LYS A 58 -9.97 -26.17 -4.04
CA LYS A 58 -8.90 -25.31 -3.53
C LYS A 58 -9.09 -24.90 -2.06
N ASN A 59 -10.11 -25.40 -1.38
CA ASN A 59 -10.46 -25.06 0.01
C ASN A 59 -10.65 -23.55 0.22
N TYR A 60 -11.25 -22.86 -0.75
CA TYR A 60 -11.57 -21.45 -0.59
C TYR A 60 -12.70 -21.24 0.42
N ASP A 61 -12.62 -20.12 1.14
CA ASP A 61 -13.78 -19.55 1.82
C ASP A 61 -14.63 -18.73 0.84
N PHE A 62 -15.85 -18.39 1.26
CA PHE A 62 -16.80 -17.68 0.43
C PHE A 62 -16.28 -16.31 0.02
N GLY A 63 -15.55 -15.60 0.89
CA GLY A 63 -14.93 -14.32 0.56
C GLY A 63 -13.95 -14.45 -0.60
N THR A 64 -13.11 -15.48 -0.59
CA THR A 64 -12.09 -15.71 -1.62
C THR A 64 -12.75 -16.06 -2.95
N ALA A 65 -13.77 -16.93 -2.92
CA ALA A 65 -14.56 -17.27 -4.11
C ALA A 65 -15.29 -16.02 -4.65
N TYR A 66 -15.99 -15.29 -3.79
CA TYR A 66 -16.71 -14.07 -4.15
C TYR A 66 -15.79 -13.02 -4.78
N GLY A 67 -14.67 -12.69 -4.12
CA GLY A 67 -13.73 -11.69 -4.60
C GLY A 67 -13.09 -12.04 -5.94
N ARG A 68 -12.73 -13.32 -6.16
CA ARG A 68 -12.11 -13.79 -7.41
C ARG A 68 -13.10 -13.89 -8.57
N LEU A 69 -14.33 -14.32 -8.30
CA LEU A 69 -15.32 -14.60 -9.34
C LEU A 69 -16.12 -13.35 -9.73
N ARG A 70 -16.29 -12.38 -8.82
CA ARG A 70 -17.17 -11.21 -8.99
C ARG A 70 -16.96 -10.46 -10.31
N SER A 71 -15.71 -10.21 -10.69
CA SER A 71 -15.41 -9.41 -11.88
C SER A 71 -15.72 -10.11 -13.21
N ALA A 72 -15.73 -11.45 -13.19
CA ALA A 72 -15.96 -12.32 -14.35
C ALA A 72 -17.37 -12.94 -14.36
N TRP A 73 -18.13 -12.82 -13.27
CA TRP A 73 -19.39 -13.53 -13.06
C TRP A 73 -20.44 -13.32 -14.15
N ASN A 74 -20.55 -12.08 -14.67
CA ASN A 74 -21.50 -11.72 -15.73
C ASN A 74 -20.98 -11.96 -17.15
N TYR A 75 -19.81 -12.58 -17.32
CA TYR A 75 -19.24 -12.89 -18.63
C TYR A 75 -19.66 -14.28 -19.11
N GLY A 76 -19.66 -14.49 -20.43
CA GLY A 76 -20.21 -15.71 -21.02
C GLY A 76 -19.49 -17.01 -20.63
N ASP A 77 -18.18 -16.95 -20.35
CA ASP A 77 -17.38 -18.08 -19.87
C ASP A 77 -16.42 -17.62 -18.77
N ILE A 78 -16.86 -17.79 -17.52
CA ILE A 78 -16.15 -17.32 -16.33
C ILE A 78 -14.75 -17.94 -16.21
N GLN A 79 -14.65 -19.25 -16.46
CA GLN A 79 -13.38 -19.98 -16.33
C GLN A 79 -12.36 -19.50 -17.37
N LYS A 80 -12.81 -19.31 -18.61
CA LYS A 80 -11.96 -18.82 -19.69
C LYS A 80 -11.46 -17.41 -19.38
N GLU A 81 -12.35 -16.50 -18.99
CA GLU A 81 -11.99 -15.11 -18.64
C GLU A 81 -10.91 -15.06 -17.55
N LEU A 82 -11.12 -15.78 -16.45
CA LEU A 82 -10.15 -15.81 -15.34
C LEU A 82 -8.80 -16.40 -15.77
N SER A 83 -8.82 -17.46 -16.57
CA SER A 83 -7.60 -18.10 -17.07
C SER A 83 -6.79 -17.18 -18.00
N GLU A 84 -7.48 -16.44 -18.86
CA GLU A 84 -6.86 -15.46 -19.76
C GLU A 84 -6.26 -14.29 -18.99
N CYS A 85 -6.98 -13.75 -18.00
CA CYS A 85 -6.48 -12.69 -17.11
C CYS A 85 -5.24 -13.13 -16.32
N GLU A 86 -5.28 -14.32 -15.73
CA GLU A 86 -4.14 -14.87 -14.97
C GLU A 86 -2.92 -15.10 -15.87
N ALA A 87 -3.11 -15.69 -17.06
CA ALA A 87 -2.03 -15.92 -18.01
C ALA A 87 -1.39 -14.60 -18.47
N LYS A 88 -2.21 -13.57 -18.70
CA LYS A 88 -1.74 -12.23 -19.09
C LYS A 88 -0.92 -11.57 -17.97
N ASP A 89 -1.37 -11.61 -16.72
CA ASP A 89 -0.60 -11.05 -15.59
C ASP A 89 0.74 -11.77 -15.39
N ARG A 90 0.75 -13.11 -15.48
CA ARG A 90 1.99 -13.90 -15.41
C ARG A 90 2.98 -13.48 -16.50
N GLU A 91 2.50 -13.31 -17.73
CA GLU A 91 3.35 -12.90 -18.85
C GLU A 91 3.84 -11.45 -18.72
N LEU A 92 3.00 -10.53 -18.24
CA LEU A 92 3.39 -9.15 -17.94
C LEU A 92 4.49 -9.10 -16.88
N ARG A 93 4.32 -9.81 -15.76
CA ARG A 93 5.33 -9.86 -14.68
C ARG A 93 6.64 -10.48 -15.14
N ARG A 94 6.59 -11.50 -16.00
CA ARG A 94 7.78 -12.11 -16.61
C ARG A 94 8.51 -11.13 -17.53
N LYS A 95 7.79 -10.33 -18.30
CA LYS A 95 8.34 -9.32 -19.21
C LYS A 95 8.82 -8.06 -18.49
N ALA A 96 8.27 -7.75 -17.33
CA ALA A 96 8.62 -6.57 -16.56
C ALA A 96 10.04 -6.63 -15.98
N VAL A 97 10.66 -7.81 -15.90
CA VAL A 97 12.02 -8.00 -15.33
C VAL A 97 12.96 -8.56 -16.39
N GLU A 98 14.07 -7.85 -16.62
CA GLU A 98 15.19 -8.27 -17.47
C GLU A 98 16.49 -8.27 -16.65
N GLY A 99 16.95 -9.46 -16.24
CA GLY A 99 18.11 -9.59 -15.37
C GLY A 99 17.87 -8.91 -14.00
N SER A 100 18.66 -7.89 -13.69
CA SER A 100 18.56 -7.11 -12.45
C SER A 100 17.82 -5.78 -12.62
N ARG A 101 17.05 -5.63 -13.70
CA ARG A 101 16.36 -4.40 -14.08
C ARG A 101 14.87 -4.67 -14.30
N ILE A 102 14.04 -3.78 -13.78
CA ILE A 102 12.60 -3.73 -14.01
C ILE A 102 12.38 -2.76 -15.17
N VAL A 103 12.05 -3.30 -16.34
CA VAL A 103 11.87 -2.55 -17.59
C VAL A 103 10.46 -1.96 -17.74
N ASP A 104 9.51 -2.46 -16.96
CA ASP A 104 8.15 -1.94 -16.86
C ASP A 104 7.83 -1.60 -15.39
N PRO A 105 8.19 -0.39 -14.93
CA PRO A 105 7.92 0.04 -13.56
C PRO A 105 6.46 0.39 -13.31
N GLU A 106 5.61 0.50 -14.33
CA GLU A 106 4.19 0.86 -14.16
C GLU A 106 3.31 -0.40 -14.01
N ILE A 107 3.92 -1.54 -13.67
CA ILE A 107 3.18 -2.78 -13.45
C ILE A 107 2.23 -2.66 -12.24
N ASN A 108 1.02 -3.17 -12.42
CA ASN A 108 0.03 -3.21 -11.36
C ASN A 108 0.47 -4.06 -10.16
N PRO A 109 -0.04 -3.79 -8.94
CA PRO A 109 0.29 -4.59 -7.78
C PRO A 109 -0.10 -6.05 -7.99
N ARG A 110 0.60 -6.97 -7.32
CA ARG A 110 0.28 -8.40 -7.41
C ARG A 110 -1.08 -8.73 -6.79
N ARG A 111 -1.42 -8.04 -5.71
CA ARG A 111 -2.61 -8.28 -4.89
C ARG A 111 -3.19 -6.97 -4.41
N VAL A 112 -4.49 -6.99 -4.13
CA VAL A 112 -5.21 -5.91 -3.47
C VAL A 112 -6.18 -6.48 -2.45
N TRP A 113 -6.45 -5.72 -1.40
CA TRP A 113 -7.50 -6.02 -0.46
C TRP A 113 -8.84 -5.58 -1.02
N ASP A 114 -9.66 -6.55 -1.42
CA ASP A 114 -11.05 -6.34 -1.79
C ASP A 114 -11.90 -6.15 -0.51
N LEU A 115 -12.36 -4.92 -0.30
CA LEU A 115 -13.15 -4.56 0.87
C LEU A 115 -14.55 -5.17 0.83
N TYR A 116 -15.06 -5.52 -0.35
CA TYR A 116 -16.40 -6.10 -0.47
C TYR A 116 -16.38 -7.56 -0.01
N SER A 117 -15.37 -8.34 -0.42
CA SER A 117 -15.17 -9.72 0.02
C SER A 117 -14.43 -9.88 1.35
N ASN A 118 -13.77 -8.82 1.83
CA ASN A 118 -12.83 -8.87 2.95
C ASN A 118 -11.67 -9.86 2.72
N ARG A 119 -11.15 -9.93 1.49
CA ARG A 119 -10.02 -10.80 1.13
C ARG A 119 -9.01 -10.06 0.28
N VAL A 120 -7.75 -10.44 0.45
CA VAL A 120 -6.67 -10.10 -0.46
C VAL A 120 -6.79 -11.02 -1.67
N VAL A 121 -7.05 -10.42 -2.82
CA VAL A 121 -7.22 -11.13 -4.09
C VAL A 121 -6.11 -10.76 -5.07
N PRO A 122 -5.76 -11.65 -6.02
CA PRO A 122 -4.85 -11.29 -7.10
C PRO A 122 -5.42 -10.14 -7.92
N TRP A 123 -4.58 -9.17 -8.28
CA TRP A 123 -5.02 -8.01 -9.06
C TRP A 123 -5.69 -8.39 -10.37
N TRP A 124 -5.17 -9.40 -11.06
CA TRP A 124 -5.72 -9.87 -12.33
C TRP A 124 -7.16 -10.39 -12.24
N SER A 125 -7.62 -10.75 -11.03
CA SER A 125 -9.00 -11.23 -10.80
C SER A 125 -9.98 -10.09 -10.49
N CYS A 126 -9.50 -8.86 -10.34
CA CYS A 126 -10.33 -7.68 -10.14
C CYS A 126 -10.15 -6.67 -11.27
N LYS A 127 -11.11 -5.76 -11.42
CA LYS A 127 -11.08 -4.66 -12.40
C LYS A 127 -10.78 -3.33 -11.72
N ALA A 128 -10.00 -3.40 -10.65
CA ALA A 128 -9.62 -2.24 -9.87
C ALA A 128 -8.77 -1.27 -10.71
N GLU A 129 -8.94 0.02 -10.47
CA GLU A 129 -8.13 1.08 -11.07
C GLU A 129 -7.84 2.13 -9.98
N PHE A 130 -6.57 2.50 -9.81
CA PHE A 130 -6.15 3.45 -8.77
C PHE A 130 -6.30 4.93 -9.17
N CYS A 131 -6.54 5.23 -10.46
CA CYS A 131 -6.41 6.59 -11.00
C CYS A 131 -7.68 7.17 -11.63
N ALA A 132 -8.70 6.35 -11.96
CA ALA A 132 -9.76 6.77 -12.89
C ALA A 132 -11.12 7.07 -12.24
N ASN A 133 -11.40 6.53 -11.05
CA ASN A 133 -12.78 6.36 -10.57
C ASN A 133 -12.92 6.09 -9.06
N ASP A 134 -11.89 6.39 -8.25
CA ASP A 134 -11.86 6.17 -6.79
C ASP A 134 -12.14 4.72 -6.32
N GLN A 135 -12.16 3.77 -7.25
CA GLN A 135 -12.50 2.39 -6.94
C GLN A 135 -11.43 1.72 -6.08
N ALA A 136 -10.15 2.09 -6.28
CA ALA A 136 -9.03 1.61 -5.51
C ALA A 136 -8.19 2.75 -4.91
N ARG A 137 -7.80 2.61 -3.64
CA ARG A 137 -6.93 3.58 -2.96
C ARG A 137 -5.81 2.89 -2.17
N PRO A 138 -4.56 3.37 -2.23
CA PRO A 138 -3.52 2.86 -1.35
C PRO A 138 -3.58 3.53 0.03
N ILE A 139 -3.14 2.80 1.06
CA ILE A 139 -2.98 3.33 2.42
C ILE A 139 -1.50 3.57 2.69
N SER A 140 -1.14 4.77 3.14
CA SER A 140 0.16 5.01 3.78
C SER A 140 -0.03 5.16 5.29
N HIS A 141 0.89 4.64 6.09
CA HIS A 141 0.74 4.67 7.54
C HIS A 141 2.05 4.79 8.30
N ALA A 142 2.03 5.33 9.51
CA ALA A 142 3.20 5.27 10.40
C ALA A 142 3.45 3.84 10.89
N TRP A 143 4.70 3.55 11.28
CA TRP A 143 5.06 2.28 11.90
C TRP A 143 4.82 2.35 13.40
N ALA A 144 4.29 1.27 13.97
CA ALA A 144 4.36 1.04 15.41
C ALA A 144 5.70 0.38 15.76
N ASP A 145 6.21 0.68 16.95
CA ASP A 145 7.36 -0.02 17.50
C ASP A 145 7.10 -1.52 17.66
N GLU A 146 8.17 -2.32 17.69
CA GLU A 146 8.05 -3.78 17.83
C GLU A 146 7.31 -4.18 19.11
N VAL A 147 7.48 -3.39 20.18
CA VAL A 147 6.80 -3.59 21.46
C VAL A 147 5.32 -3.20 21.40
N ASP A 148 4.93 -2.36 20.46
CA ASP A 148 3.57 -1.81 20.31
C ASP A 148 2.85 -2.36 19.07
N ARG A 149 3.43 -3.37 18.41
CA ARG A 149 2.80 -4.10 17.30
C ARG A 149 2.42 -5.52 17.71
N VAL A 150 1.49 -6.10 16.96
CA VAL A 150 1.10 -7.50 17.05
C VAL A 150 1.03 -8.11 15.64
N ASP A 151 1.54 -9.32 15.52
CA ASP A 151 1.54 -10.09 14.28
C ASP A 151 0.26 -10.93 14.17
N VAL A 152 -0.74 -10.42 13.47
CA VAL A 152 -2.06 -11.03 13.39
C VAL A 152 -2.10 -12.07 12.27
N ARG A 153 -2.49 -13.31 12.59
CA ARG A 153 -2.89 -14.31 11.59
C ARG A 153 -4.36 -14.10 11.26
N THR A 154 -4.66 -13.82 10.00
CA THR A 154 -6.00 -13.44 9.56
C THR A 154 -6.41 -14.19 8.29
N PRO A 155 -7.70 -14.53 8.12
CA PRO A 155 -8.19 -15.10 6.86
C PRO A 155 -8.17 -14.07 5.71
N ILE A 156 -8.04 -12.77 6.02
CA ILE A 156 -8.01 -11.70 5.01
C ILE A 156 -6.93 -11.95 3.95
N ASN A 157 -5.73 -12.40 4.34
CA ASN A 157 -4.65 -12.77 3.41
C ASN A 157 -4.49 -14.29 3.26
N GLY A 158 -5.55 -15.07 3.52
CA GLY A 158 -5.53 -16.53 3.45
C GLY A 158 -4.59 -17.18 4.49
N HIS A 159 -4.28 -16.49 5.59
CA HIS A 159 -3.29 -16.91 6.59
C HIS A 159 -1.86 -17.11 6.06
N GLU A 160 -1.55 -16.62 4.85
CA GLU A 160 -0.29 -16.87 4.18
C GLU A 160 0.92 -16.20 4.86
N TRP A 161 0.73 -15.11 5.59
CA TRP A 161 1.76 -14.47 6.41
C TRP A 161 1.14 -13.73 7.60
N PRO A 162 1.89 -13.51 8.69
CA PRO A 162 1.43 -12.64 9.76
C PRO A 162 1.33 -11.18 9.27
N VAL A 163 0.31 -10.46 9.75
CA VAL A 163 0.07 -9.06 9.40
C VAL A 163 0.46 -8.19 10.60
N PRO A 164 1.59 -7.45 10.53
CA PRO A 164 2.02 -6.58 11.62
C PRO A 164 1.12 -5.34 11.68
N ILE A 165 0.37 -5.18 12.78
CA ILE A 165 -0.45 -3.98 13.03
C ILE A 165 -0.23 -3.45 14.45
N PRO A 166 -0.48 -2.16 14.72
CA PRO A 166 -0.40 -1.62 16.07
C PRO A 166 -1.33 -2.34 17.05
N LYS A 167 -0.94 -2.44 18.32
CA LYS A 167 -1.81 -2.94 19.39
C LYS A 167 -3.05 -2.05 19.50
N GLY A 168 -4.21 -2.69 19.56
CA GLY A 168 -5.51 -2.00 19.58
C GLY A 168 -6.04 -1.62 18.20
N ALA A 169 -5.26 -1.74 17.12
CA ALA A 169 -5.77 -1.63 15.77
C ALA A 169 -6.64 -2.84 15.39
N ASN A 170 -7.62 -2.63 14.51
CA ASN A 170 -8.50 -3.68 14.04
C ASN A 170 -8.74 -3.54 12.53
N LEU A 171 -8.36 -4.55 11.76
CA LEU A 171 -8.51 -4.58 10.31
C LEU A 171 -9.99 -4.40 9.89
N ASN A 172 -10.97 -4.90 10.65
CA ASN A 172 -12.37 -4.67 10.34
C ASN A 172 -12.78 -3.19 10.49
N LEU A 173 -12.20 -2.46 11.45
CA LEU A 173 -12.47 -1.02 11.60
C LEU A 173 -11.84 -0.22 10.47
N ILE A 174 -10.62 -0.59 10.04
CA ILE A 174 -9.98 0.00 8.86
C ILE A 174 -10.84 -0.26 7.61
N ARG A 175 -11.30 -1.51 7.42
CA ARG A 175 -12.21 -1.87 6.32
C ARG A 175 -13.45 -0.98 6.30
N ILE A 176 -14.12 -0.82 7.45
CA ILE A 176 -15.32 0.03 7.58
C ILE A 176 -15.00 1.49 7.25
N GLU A 177 -13.87 2.00 7.74
CA GLU A 177 -13.41 3.36 7.45
C GLU A 177 -13.19 3.57 5.95
N MET A 178 -12.55 2.63 5.26
CA MET A 178 -12.35 2.70 3.79
C MET A 178 -13.66 2.54 3.01
N LEU A 179 -14.56 1.65 3.43
CA LEU A 179 -15.89 1.49 2.83
C LEU A 179 -16.73 2.76 2.96
N ASN A 180 -16.61 3.50 4.06
CA ASN A 180 -17.27 4.80 4.24
C ASN A 180 -16.72 5.90 3.31
N LEU A 181 -15.52 5.73 2.77
CA LEU A 181 -14.96 6.59 1.72
C LEU A 181 -15.43 6.17 0.32
N GLY A 182 -16.27 5.13 0.20
CA GLY A 182 -16.78 4.64 -1.08
C GLY A 182 -15.81 3.74 -1.85
N VAL A 183 -14.72 3.31 -1.21
CA VAL A 183 -13.66 2.51 -1.84
C VAL A 183 -14.06 1.04 -1.91
N GLU A 184 -13.78 0.38 -3.02
CA GLU A 184 -14.00 -1.07 -3.21
C GLU A 184 -12.73 -1.88 -2.94
N TYR A 185 -11.57 -1.39 -3.39
CA TYR A 185 -10.28 -2.05 -3.23
C TYR A 185 -9.26 -1.16 -2.53
N VAL A 186 -8.41 -1.76 -1.73
CA VAL A 186 -7.32 -1.05 -1.08
C VAL A 186 -6.00 -1.77 -1.32
N TRP A 187 -4.95 -0.98 -1.54
CA TRP A 187 -3.59 -1.51 -1.40
C TRP A 187 -3.04 -1.13 -0.03
N LEU A 188 -2.74 -2.15 0.77
CA LEU A 188 -2.12 -2.02 2.07
C LEU A 188 -0.93 -2.96 2.12
N ASP A 189 0.28 -2.43 2.23
CA ASP A 189 1.55 -3.16 2.17
C ASP A 189 1.57 -4.41 3.07
N VAL A 190 1.17 -4.30 4.33
CA VAL A 190 1.15 -5.41 5.31
C VAL A 190 0.19 -6.55 4.93
N LEU A 191 -0.80 -6.27 4.08
CA LEU A 191 -1.77 -7.26 3.57
C LEU A 191 -1.49 -7.72 2.14
N CYS A 192 -0.97 -6.85 1.28
CA CYS A 192 -0.87 -7.09 -0.17
C CYS A 192 0.52 -7.60 -0.57
N LEU A 193 1.56 -7.26 0.20
CA LEU A 193 2.90 -7.81 0.05
C LEU A 193 3.10 -8.97 1.03
N ARG A 194 3.74 -10.05 0.54
CA ARG A 194 4.13 -11.16 1.39
C ARG A 194 5.09 -10.68 2.47
N GLN A 195 4.73 -10.86 3.73
CA GLN A 195 5.54 -10.47 4.90
C GLN A 195 6.40 -11.64 5.39
N ARG A 196 7.42 -11.32 6.19
CA ARG A 196 8.28 -12.32 6.83
C ARG A 196 7.50 -13.19 7.83
N GLY A 197 7.90 -14.44 7.97
CA GLY A 197 7.33 -15.39 8.94
C GLY A 197 6.13 -16.18 8.42
N GLY A 198 5.87 -16.13 7.11
CA GLY A 198 4.86 -16.94 6.45
C GLY A 198 5.42 -18.28 5.93
N PRO A 199 4.56 -19.25 5.58
CA PRO A 199 4.95 -20.29 4.63
C PRO A 199 5.50 -19.67 3.34
N ARG A 200 6.41 -20.40 2.69
CA ARG A 200 7.00 -20.05 1.38
C ARG A 200 7.77 -18.73 1.36
N GLU A 201 8.69 -18.56 2.31
CA GLU A 201 9.66 -17.44 2.32
C GLU A 201 10.49 -17.36 1.03
N ASP A 202 10.69 -18.48 0.32
CA ASP A 202 11.28 -18.51 -1.02
C ASP A 202 10.51 -17.62 -2.01
N LEU A 203 9.18 -17.66 -1.96
CA LEU A 203 8.33 -16.82 -2.81
C LEU A 203 8.41 -15.35 -2.41
N ARG A 204 8.60 -15.04 -1.12
CA ARG A 204 8.72 -13.64 -0.69
C ARG A 204 9.93 -12.98 -1.35
N VAL A 205 11.08 -13.66 -1.30
CA VAL A 205 12.32 -13.15 -1.89
C VAL A 205 12.16 -12.92 -3.39
N GLU A 206 11.51 -13.84 -4.11
CA GLU A 206 11.27 -13.69 -5.55
C GLU A 206 10.23 -12.61 -5.87
N GLU A 207 9.12 -12.55 -5.13
CA GLU A 207 8.09 -11.51 -5.30
C GLU A 207 8.66 -10.11 -5.03
N TRP A 208 9.48 -9.96 -3.99
CA TRP A 208 10.04 -8.67 -3.58
C TRP A 208 11.00 -8.07 -4.60
N LYS A 209 11.68 -8.87 -5.42
CA LYS A 209 12.55 -8.35 -6.50
C LYS A 209 11.82 -7.39 -7.43
N LEU A 210 10.54 -7.63 -7.67
CA LEU A 210 9.67 -6.81 -8.51
C LEU A 210 8.75 -5.92 -7.67
N ASP A 211 8.02 -6.51 -6.73
CA ASP A 211 6.87 -5.86 -6.10
C ASP A 211 7.27 -4.72 -5.15
N VAL A 212 8.44 -4.81 -4.48
CA VAL A 212 8.92 -3.78 -3.53
C VAL A 212 9.40 -2.52 -4.26
N PRO A 213 10.27 -2.60 -5.29
CA PRO A 213 10.63 -1.44 -6.08
C PRO A 213 9.42 -0.73 -6.67
N THR A 214 8.40 -1.46 -7.12
CA THR A 214 7.25 -0.91 -7.85
C THR A 214 6.14 -0.32 -6.97
N ILE A 215 6.31 -0.29 -5.64
CA ILE A 215 5.30 0.27 -4.72
C ILE A 215 4.93 1.70 -5.13
N GLY A 216 5.91 2.52 -5.51
CA GLY A 216 5.69 3.92 -5.88
C GLY A 216 4.71 4.11 -7.05
N ALA A 217 4.58 3.13 -7.96
CA ALA A 217 3.62 3.19 -9.07
C ALA A 217 2.17 3.24 -8.57
N ILE A 218 1.90 2.55 -7.47
CA ILE A 218 0.57 2.44 -6.86
C ILE A 218 0.14 3.80 -6.29
N TYR A 219 1.08 4.56 -5.73
CA TYR A 219 0.80 5.82 -5.04
C TYR A 219 0.85 7.03 -5.97
N ARG A 220 1.81 7.09 -6.91
CA ARG A 220 2.16 8.29 -7.70
C ARG A 220 0.96 9.06 -8.28
N ARG A 221 -0.12 8.36 -8.63
CA ARG A 221 -1.33 8.91 -9.28
C ARG A 221 -2.63 8.61 -8.55
N ALA A 222 -2.55 8.14 -7.31
CA ALA A 222 -3.71 7.75 -6.53
C ALA A 222 -4.05 8.79 -5.46
N ASP A 223 -5.30 8.76 -5.03
CA ASP A 223 -5.75 9.40 -3.79
C ASP A 223 -5.38 8.48 -2.63
N VAL A 224 -4.53 8.96 -1.73
CA VAL A 224 -3.93 8.16 -0.66
C VAL A 224 -4.65 8.39 0.65
N VAL A 225 -4.89 7.32 1.40
CA VAL A 225 -5.40 7.43 2.77
C VAL A 225 -4.23 7.29 3.76
N CYS A 226 -4.00 8.32 4.57
CA CYS A 226 -2.85 8.45 5.45
C CYS A 226 -3.21 8.23 6.92
N TYR A 227 -2.68 7.19 7.55
CA TYR A 227 -2.72 6.99 9.01
C TYR A 227 -1.43 7.53 9.66
N LEU A 228 -1.42 8.81 10.01
CA LEU A 228 -0.19 9.49 10.47
C LEU A 228 0.29 9.03 11.87
N SER A 229 -0.63 8.60 12.74
CA SER A 229 -0.29 8.11 14.10
C SER A 229 -0.10 6.59 14.18
N GLY A 230 -0.26 5.88 13.06
CA GLY A 230 -0.16 4.42 12.97
C GLY A 230 -1.44 3.78 12.42
N LEU A 231 -1.27 2.68 11.69
CA LEU A 231 -2.35 2.01 10.97
C LEU A 231 -3.54 1.67 11.89
N GLY A 232 -4.74 2.19 11.55
CA GLY A 232 -5.97 1.95 12.31
C GLY A 232 -6.07 2.65 13.66
N LEU A 233 -5.10 3.51 14.01
CA LEU A 233 -5.13 4.30 15.23
C LEU A 233 -5.77 5.68 15.00
N PRO A 234 -6.41 6.27 16.02
CA PRO A 234 -6.83 7.67 15.96
C PRO A 234 -5.65 8.60 15.75
N LEU A 235 -5.84 9.63 14.94
CA LEU A 235 -4.87 10.69 14.72
C LEU A 235 -4.71 11.51 16.00
N ARG A 236 -3.56 11.38 16.64
CA ARG A 236 -3.19 12.07 17.87
C ARG A 236 -1.79 12.63 17.74
N LEU A 237 -1.59 13.78 18.37
CA LEU A 237 -0.31 14.47 18.38
C LEU A 237 0.12 14.70 19.83
N LYS A 238 1.24 14.12 20.23
CA LYS A 238 1.88 14.30 21.52
C LYS A 238 3.26 14.92 21.35
N LYS A 239 3.78 15.50 22.43
CA LYS A 239 5.12 16.08 22.47
C LYS A 239 6.17 15.02 22.10
N GLY A 240 6.99 15.31 21.08
CA GLY A 240 8.03 14.41 20.58
C GLY A 240 7.59 13.49 19.44
N ASP A 241 6.29 13.46 19.09
CA ASP A 241 5.80 12.56 18.04
C ASP A 241 6.34 12.92 16.65
N LEU A 242 6.57 14.22 16.37
CA LEU A 242 7.10 14.68 15.07
C LEU A 242 8.59 14.36 14.91
N GLU A 243 9.31 14.33 16.03
CA GLU A 243 10.73 14.03 16.09
C GLU A 243 11.01 12.52 16.16
N SER A 244 10.00 11.71 16.50
CA SER A 244 10.13 10.26 16.59
C SER A 244 10.50 9.63 15.24
N ASP A 245 11.44 8.68 15.25
CA ASP A 245 11.78 7.85 14.08
C ASP A 245 10.59 7.02 13.54
N ARG A 246 9.52 6.90 14.33
CA ARG A 246 8.26 6.25 13.94
C ARG A 246 7.25 7.18 13.31
N CYS A 247 7.49 8.49 13.36
CA CYS A 247 6.63 9.48 12.74
C CYS A 247 6.46 9.18 11.25
N TRP A 248 5.24 9.35 10.74
CA TRP A 248 4.97 9.19 9.31
C TRP A 248 5.91 10.07 8.46
N PHE A 249 6.16 11.32 8.87
CA PHE A 249 7.07 12.24 8.19
C PHE A 249 8.56 11.85 8.23
N ARG A 250 8.92 10.81 8.99
CA ARG A 250 10.31 10.33 9.09
C ARG A 250 10.51 8.98 8.41
N ARG A 251 9.49 8.35 7.83
CA ARG A 251 9.66 7.08 7.11
C ARG A 251 10.30 7.29 5.73
N ALA A 252 11.18 6.36 5.33
CA ALA A 252 11.80 6.39 4.01
C ALA A 252 10.77 6.25 2.89
N TRP A 253 9.88 5.27 2.99
CA TRP A 253 8.89 4.99 1.95
C TRP A 253 7.86 6.11 1.74
N THR A 254 7.58 6.93 2.77
CA THR A 254 6.65 8.06 2.63
C THR A 254 7.19 9.20 1.76
N VAL A 255 8.43 9.10 1.25
CA VAL A 255 8.92 9.99 0.17
C VAL A 255 8.17 9.73 -1.15
N GLN A 256 7.68 8.52 -1.37
CA GLN A 256 6.91 8.16 -2.57
C GLN A 256 5.45 7.75 -2.30
N GLU A 257 5.08 7.47 -1.04
CA GLU A 257 3.71 7.07 -0.65
C GLU A 257 2.74 8.25 -0.39
N VAL A 258 2.91 9.38 -1.09
CA VAL A 258 2.12 10.60 -0.83
C VAL A 258 0.97 10.83 -1.82
N GLY A 259 1.07 10.27 -3.03
CA GLY A 259 0.10 10.39 -4.13
C GLY A 259 -0.33 11.81 -4.52
N TRP A 260 -1.44 11.91 -5.26
CA TRP A 260 -1.95 13.19 -5.78
C TRP A 260 -2.75 13.95 -4.74
N ASN A 261 -3.77 13.32 -4.17
CA ASN A 261 -4.55 13.84 -3.05
C ASN A 261 -4.38 12.95 -1.82
N ARG A 262 -4.66 13.51 -0.63
CA ARG A 262 -4.56 12.78 0.64
C ARG A 262 -5.80 12.99 1.48
N ASP A 263 -6.35 11.88 1.97
CA ASP A 263 -7.29 11.85 3.08
C ASP A 263 -6.58 11.38 4.34
N TYR A 264 -6.85 12.00 5.48
CA TYR A 264 -6.23 11.63 6.74
C TYR A 264 -7.19 10.76 7.56
N ALA A 265 -6.79 9.51 7.79
CA ALA A 265 -7.59 8.56 8.54
C ALA A 265 -7.35 8.67 10.05
N GLY A 266 -8.28 8.11 10.81
CA GLY A 266 -8.27 8.21 12.27
C GLY A 266 -8.61 9.61 12.78
N ASP A 267 -9.08 10.52 11.92
CA ASP A 267 -9.48 11.87 12.32
C ASP A 267 -10.63 11.84 13.33
N THR A 268 -10.55 12.74 14.31
CA THR A 268 -11.48 12.89 15.43
C THR A 268 -11.82 14.36 15.62
N PRO A 269 -13.01 14.72 16.11
CA PRO A 269 -13.41 16.13 16.28
C PRO A 269 -12.45 16.98 17.12
N ASP A 270 -11.73 16.37 18.06
CA ASP A 270 -10.72 17.02 18.91
C ASP A 270 -9.28 16.79 18.41
N GLY A 271 -9.13 16.32 17.17
CA GLY A 271 -7.88 15.93 16.53
C GLY A 271 -7.06 17.12 16.00
N PRO A 272 -5.79 16.88 15.63
CA PRO A 272 -4.87 17.94 15.22
C PRO A 272 -5.17 18.56 13.85
N LEU A 273 -6.13 18.02 13.09
CA LEU A 273 -6.58 18.58 11.81
C LEU A 273 -7.63 19.68 11.96
N HIS A 274 -8.20 19.83 13.15
CA HIS A 274 -9.23 20.83 13.41
C HIS A 274 -8.66 22.01 14.20
N PRO A 275 -9.06 23.26 13.88
CA PRO A 275 -8.81 24.39 14.75
C PRO A 275 -9.46 24.14 16.11
N ARG A 276 -8.77 24.47 17.21
CA ARG A 276 -9.37 24.35 18.54
C ARG A 276 -10.60 25.26 18.67
N PRO A 277 -11.66 24.84 19.38
CA PRO A 277 -12.70 25.75 19.83
C PRO A 277 -12.08 26.81 20.75
N ILE A 278 -12.30 28.09 20.42
CA ILE A 278 -11.99 29.21 21.32
C ILE A 278 -12.88 29.05 22.56
N ASP A 279 -12.33 29.22 23.76
CA ASP A 279 -13.13 29.16 24.98
C ASP A 279 -14.24 30.25 24.95
N LYS A 280 -15.34 30.01 25.65
CA LYS A 280 -16.44 31.00 25.73
C LYS A 280 -16.15 32.14 26.72
N THR A 281 -14.93 32.21 27.25
CA THR A 281 -14.52 33.11 28.32
C THR A 281 -13.49 34.16 27.88
N GLY A 282 -12.84 33.98 26.72
CA GLY A 282 -11.89 34.95 26.17
C GLY A 282 -10.60 35.09 26.99
N ASP A 283 -10.30 34.15 27.90
CA ASP A 283 -9.15 34.27 28.82
C ASP A 283 -8.04 33.25 28.48
N PRO A 284 -6.78 33.69 28.31
CA PRO A 284 -5.70 32.81 27.86
C PRO A 284 -5.05 31.99 29.00
N ILE A 285 -5.00 30.66 28.86
CA ILE A 285 -4.11 29.80 29.68
C ILE A 285 -2.71 29.70 29.01
N GLN A 286 -1.96 30.80 29.06
CA GLN A 286 -0.82 31.09 28.18
C GLN A 286 0.20 29.95 27.90
N ASN A 287 0.58 29.12 28.88
CA ASN A 287 1.77 28.25 28.74
C ASN A 287 1.54 26.86 28.13
N ILE A 288 0.33 26.29 28.25
CA ILE A 288 -0.01 24.99 27.64
C ILE A 288 -0.54 25.20 26.21
N PHE A 289 -1.19 26.33 25.95
CA PHE A 289 -1.64 26.70 24.61
C PHE A 289 -0.47 26.98 23.66
N MET A 290 0.54 27.77 24.08
CA MET A 290 1.69 28.08 23.20
C MET A 290 2.45 26.84 22.71
N GLN A 291 2.80 25.89 23.60
CA GLN A 291 3.50 24.66 23.19
C GLN A 291 2.67 23.79 22.24
N TRP A 292 1.35 23.76 22.44
CA TRP A 292 0.46 23.04 21.56
C TRP A 292 0.32 23.73 20.20
N ASP A 293 0.24 25.06 20.19
CA ASP A 293 0.13 25.85 18.96
C ASP A 293 1.42 25.78 18.13
N GLU A 294 2.60 25.79 18.77
CA GLU A 294 3.88 25.53 18.08
C GLU A 294 3.94 24.13 17.48
N MET A 295 3.50 23.11 18.23
CA MET A 295 3.48 21.74 17.76
C MET A 295 2.47 21.54 16.61
N LEU A 296 1.28 22.14 16.70
CA LEU A 296 0.31 22.15 15.60
C LEU A 296 0.84 22.91 14.38
N THR A 297 1.52 24.04 14.59
CA THR A 297 2.12 24.81 13.49
C THR A 297 3.13 23.95 12.74
N LYS A 298 4.06 23.32 13.45
CA LYS A 298 5.03 22.37 12.86
C LYS A 298 4.35 21.20 12.15
N PHE A 299 3.28 20.65 12.73
CA PHE A 299 2.51 19.58 12.10
C PHE A 299 1.91 20.04 10.76
N HIS A 300 1.28 21.21 10.72
CA HIS A 300 0.70 21.75 9.48
C HIS A 300 1.79 22.14 8.46
N GLU A 301 2.93 22.67 8.90
CA GLU A 301 4.09 22.93 8.03
C GLU A 301 4.59 21.63 7.39
N GLN A 302 4.74 20.55 8.18
CA GLN A 302 5.13 19.24 7.66
C GLN A 302 4.08 18.68 6.70
N LEU A 303 2.78 18.79 7.00
CA LEU A 303 1.72 18.39 6.07
C LEU A 303 1.81 19.15 4.74
N ASN A 304 1.99 20.47 4.80
CA ASN A 304 2.10 21.29 3.59
C ASN A 304 3.34 20.93 2.77
N SER A 305 4.48 20.65 3.42
CA SER A 305 5.71 20.23 2.72
C SER A 305 5.54 18.96 1.90
N THR A 306 4.61 18.07 2.28
CA THR A 306 4.36 16.81 1.54
C THR A 306 3.63 17.02 0.22
N GLN A 307 3.08 18.22 -0.01
CA GLN A 307 2.41 18.60 -1.27
C GLN A 307 3.41 19.08 -2.33
N GLU A 308 4.66 19.34 -1.97
CA GLU A 308 5.67 19.84 -2.90
C GLU A 308 6.16 18.73 -3.84
N ILE A 309 6.31 19.07 -5.13
CA ILE A 309 6.92 18.17 -6.10
C ILE A 309 8.43 18.29 -5.94
N HIS A 310 9.05 17.27 -5.37
CA HIS A 310 10.49 17.29 -5.15
C HIS A 310 11.26 16.88 -6.40
N HIS A 311 12.05 17.82 -6.94
CA HIS A 311 13.08 17.53 -7.93
C HIS A 311 14.24 16.72 -7.31
N LEU A 312 15.17 16.23 -8.15
CA LEU A 312 16.32 15.40 -7.76
C LEU A 312 16.90 15.73 -6.37
N TYR A 313 17.43 16.93 -6.15
CA TYR A 313 18.05 17.28 -4.85
C TYR A 313 17.06 17.40 -3.70
N GLY A 314 15.81 17.79 -3.96
CA GLY A 314 14.75 17.80 -2.95
C GLY A 314 14.47 16.38 -2.45
N ALA A 315 14.33 15.42 -3.37
CA ALA A 315 14.10 14.03 -3.01
C ALA A 315 15.30 13.43 -2.24
N LEU A 316 16.53 13.72 -2.68
CA LEU A 316 17.74 13.28 -1.99
C LEU A 316 17.85 13.88 -0.58
N SER A 317 17.64 15.20 -0.44
CA SER A 317 17.67 15.89 0.85
C SER A 317 16.60 15.36 1.80
N MET A 318 15.37 15.16 1.34
CA MET A 318 14.34 14.55 2.18
C MET A 318 14.73 13.19 2.71
N MET A 319 15.39 12.35 1.89
CA MET A 319 15.79 10.99 2.27
C MET A 319 16.88 10.97 3.35
N GLN A 320 17.68 12.04 3.47
CA GLN A 320 18.70 12.20 4.52
C GLN A 320 18.07 12.06 5.92
N ASP A 321 16.94 12.76 6.14
CA ASP A 321 16.25 12.80 7.43
C ASP A 321 15.34 11.60 7.70
N ARG A 322 15.15 10.72 6.71
CA ARG A 322 14.28 9.54 6.84
C ARG A 322 14.94 8.39 7.60
N VAL A 323 14.11 7.47 8.04
CA VAL A 323 14.46 6.26 8.76
C VAL A 323 13.83 5.07 8.03
N SER A 324 14.57 3.96 7.97
CA SER A 324 14.10 2.71 7.41
C SER A 324 14.52 1.53 8.29
N THR A 325 13.75 0.44 8.23
CA THR A 325 14.10 -0.81 8.93
C THR A 325 15.23 -1.52 8.19
N ASN A 326 15.13 -1.63 6.86
CA ASN A 326 16.24 -2.04 6.02
C ASN A 326 16.89 -0.79 5.41
N PRO A 327 18.20 -0.55 5.59
CA PRO A 327 18.88 0.58 4.98
C PRO A 327 18.68 0.68 3.45
N ILE A 328 18.54 -0.45 2.75
CA ILE A 328 18.33 -0.49 1.29
C ILE A 328 17.01 0.19 0.88
N ASP A 329 16.00 0.19 1.76
CA ASP A 329 14.72 0.83 1.50
C ASP A 329 14.85 2.32 1.24
N LYS A 330 15.89 3.00 1.77
CA LYS A 330 16.16 4.40 1.44
C LYS A 330 16.51 4.58 -0.03
N VAL A 331 17.25 3.64 -0.62
CA VAL A 331 17.58 3.69 -2.05
C VAL A 331 16.35 3.32 -2.87
N ALA A 332 15.66 2.23 -2.51
CA ALA A 332 14.47 1.78 -3.24
C ALA A 332 13.34 2.82 -3.23
N GLY A 333 13.13 3.50 -2.09
CA GLY A 333 12.13 4.55 -1.92
C GLY A 333 12.39 5.85 -2.71
N LEU A 334 13.54 5.97 -3.37
CA LEU A 334 13.86 7.08 -4.28
C LEU A 334 13.48 6.79 -5.74
N ALA A 335 13.19 5.54 -6.09
CA ALA A 335 13.08 5.11 -7.49
C ALA A 335 12.05 5.93 -8.29
N TYR A 336 10.90 6.23 -7.68
CA TYR A 336 9.82 6.98 -8.33
C TYR A 336 10.00 8.50 -8.27
N SER A 337 10.71 9.01 -7.25
CA SER A 337 11.03 10.43 -7.12
C SER A 337 12.16 10.87 -8.05
N LEU A 338 13.02 9.94 -8.47
CA LEU A 338 14.15 10.22 -9.36
C LEU A 338 13.85 9.97 -10.85
N PHE A 339 12.56 9.83 -11.21
CA PHE A 339 12.05 9.72 -12.58
C PHE A 339 12.87 8.77 -13.47
N SER A 340 12.90 7.49 -13.10
CA SER A 340 13.61 6.46 -13.86
C SER A 340 12.63 5.75 -14.81
N GLY A 341 13.00 5.56 -16.08
CA GLY A 341 12.17 4.86 -17.08
C GLY A 341 12.16 3.33 -16.89
N SER A 342 13.16 2.84 -16.16
CA SER A 342 13.27 1.49 -15.59
C SER A 342 13.82 1.65 -14.17
N ILE A 343 13.73 0.62 -13.33
CA ILE A 343 14.23 0.66 -11.94
C ILE A 343 14.99 -0.62 -11.60
N PRO A 344 15.97 -0.60 -10.68
CA PRO A 344 16.67 -1.83 -10.29
C PRO A 344 15.74 -2.79 -9.51
N THR A 345 15.97 -4.09 -9.66
CA THR A 345 15.32 -5.10 -8.81
C THR A 345 15.80 -5.02 -7.36
N TYR A 346 14.96 -5.39 -6.40
CA TYR A 346 15.30 -5.33 -4.97
C TYR A 346 15.98 -6.60 -4.46
N TYR A 347 17.08 -6.42 -3.72
CA TYR A 347 17.77 -7.49 -3.01
C TYR A 347 18.10 -7.03 -1.59
N GLU A 348 17.55 -7.71 -0.58
CA GLU A 348 17.67 -7.32 0.83
C GLU A 348 19.11 -7.28 1.36
N ASN A 349 20.04 -8.01 0.73
CA ASN A 349 21.42 -8.17 1.15
C ASN A 349 22.43 -7.43 0.25
N GLN A 350 21.96 -6.61 -0.70
CA GLN A 350 22.82 -5.82 -1.56
C GLN A 350 23.50 -4.69 -0.76
N SER A 351 24.72 -4.30 -1.15
CA SER A 351 25.34 -3.13 -0.53
C SER A 351 24.61 -1.84 -0.93
N LEU A 352 24.58 -0.86 -0.03
CA LEU A 352 23.93 0.43 -0.31
C LEU A 352 24.54 1.15 -1.50
N GLU A 353 25.87 1.09 -1.66
CA GLU A 353 26.53 1.72 -2.79
C GLU A 353 26.18 1.01 -4.10
N ASP A 354 26.08 -0.32 -4.12
CA ASP A 354 25.69 -1.05 -5.33
C ASP A 354 24.23 -0.77 -5.71
N ALA A 355 23.33 -0.72 -4.72
CA ALA A 355 21.92 -0.36 -4.94
C ALA A 355 21.81 1.07 -5.47
N TRP A 356 22.52 2.03 -4.87
CA TRP A 356 22.56 3.42 -5.33
C TRP A 356 23.14 3.54 -6.74
N THR A 357 24.22 2.82 -7.01
CA THR A 357 24.84 2.75 -8.34
C THR A 357 23.85 2.25 -9.38
N ALA A 358 23.14 1.15 -9.08
CA ALA A 358 22.14 0.59 -9.96
C ALA A 358 21.02 1.61 -10.22
N LEU A 359 20.51 2.28 -9.19
CA LEU A 359 19.47 3.31 -9.35
C LEU A 359 19.95 4.49 -10.20
N VAL A 360 21.15 5.03 -9.96
CA VAL A 360 21.69 6.15 -10.75
C VAL A 360 21.85 5.76 -12.22
N ASN A 361 22.22 4.52 -12.52
CA ASN A 361 22.34 4.06 -13.90
C ASN A 361 20.98 4.04 -14.63
N GLU A 362 19.89 3.80 -13.90
CA GLU A 362 18.52 3.77 -14.43
C GLU A 362 17.87 5.16 -14.53
N MET A 363 18.44 6.18 -13.88
CA MET A 363 17.94 7.56 -13.98
C MET A 363 17.94 8.07 -15.41
N THR A 364 16.96 8.92 -15.72
CA THR A 364 16.92 9.62 -17.02
C THR A 364 18.25 10.35 -17.29
N PRO A 365 18.65 10.46 -18.58
CA PRO A 365 19.87 11.19 -18.94
C PRO A 365 19.93 12.61 -18.35
N THR A 366 18.78 13.27 -18.24
CA THR A 366 18.64 14.59 -17.61
C THR A 366 19.08 14.59 -16.15
N TYR A 367 18.60 13.64 -15.34
CA TYR A 367 18.95 13.62 -13.90
C TYR A 367 20.41 13.21 -13.68
N ARG A 368 20.95 12.31 -14.52
CA ARG A 368 22.39 12.00 -14.52
C ARG A 368 23.23 13.21 -14.89
N ALA A 369 22.82 14.00 -15.88
CA ALA A 369 23.50 15.22 -16.27
C ALA A 369 23.46 16.27 -15.14
N ILE A 370 22.33 16.41 -14.43
CA ILE A 370 22.24 17.30 -13.27
C ILE A 370 23.26 16.88 -12.20
N LEU A 371 23.31 15.60 -11.83
CA LEU A 371 24.34 15.10 -10.88
C LEU A 371 25.76 15.43 -11.37
N LEU A 372 26.06 15.16 -12.64
CA LEU A 372 27.39 15.40 -13.23
C LEU A 372 27.81 16.87 -13.17
N PHE A 373 26.92 17.78 -13.54
CA PHE A 373 27.27 19.19 -13.74
C PHE A 373 27.07 20.06 -12.49
N THR A 374 26.27 19.62 -11.52
CA THR A 374 25.84 20.48 -10.40
C THR A 374 26.17 19.93 -9.02
N TYR A 375 26.53 18.65 -8.88
CA TYR A 375 26.94 18.13 -7.57
C TYR A 375 28.29 18.75 -7.18
N PRO A 376 28.43 19.28 -5.95
CA PRO A 376 29.55 20.17 -5.60
C PRO A 376 30.91 19.48 -5.49
N GLU A 377 30.94 18.15 -5.40
CA GLU A 377 32.16 17.38 -5.16
C GLU A 377 32.28 16.16 -6.08
N PRO A 378 33.50 15.74 -6.42
CA PRO A 378 33.69 14.47 -7.11
C PRO A 378 33.25 13.29 -6.22
N GLY A 379 32.77 12.23 -6.86
CA GLY A 379 32.41 10.99 -6.19
C GLY A 379 33.55 10.38 -5.38
N THR A 380 33.27 9.93 -4.16
CA THR A 380 34.28 9.27 -3.30
C THR A 380 34.43 7.78 -3.61
N GLY A 381 33.49 7.17 -4.33
CA GLY A 381 33.56 5.77 -4.76
C GLY A 381 34.49 5.53 -5.97
N CYS A 382 34.25 4.40 -6.64
CA CYS A 382 34.96 4.01 -7.87
C CYS A 382 34.65 4.94 -9.06
N VAL A 383 33.49 5.59 -9.04
CA VAL A 383 33.04 6.53 -10.06
C VAL A 383 33.14 7.96 -9.54
N LYS A 384 33.77 8.87 -10.30
CA LYS A 384 34.00 10.26 -9.89
C LYS A 384 32.94 11.26 -10.35
N TRP A 385 32.16 10.93 -11.37
CA TRP A 385 31.22 11.87 -11.99
C TRP A 385 29.88 12.04 -11.24
N ARG A 386 29.58 11.16 -10.28
CA ARG A 386 28.38 11.19 -9.44
C ARG A 386 28.75 11.04 -7.97
N PRO A 387 27.90 11.48 -7.03
CA PRO A 387 28.12 11.19 -5.62
C PRO A 387 28.02 9.69 -5.31
N SER A 388 28.78 9.26 -4.30
CA SER A 388 28.53 8.01 -3.59
C SER A 388 27.24 8.12 -2.77
N TRP A 389 26.67 6.98 -2.37
CA TRP A 389 25.54 6.96 -1.44
C TRP A 389 25.89 7.67 -0.13
N LYS A 390 27.12 7.47 0.36
CA LYS A 390 27.59 8.16 1.57
C LYS A 390 27.55 9.68 1.42
N GLN A 391 28.03 10.22 0.29
CA GLN A 391 27.98 11.66 0.03
C GLN A 391 26.54 12.18 -0.01
N VAL A 392 25.64 11.47 -0.71
CA VAL A 392 24.21 11.83 -0.75
C VAL A 392 23.59 11.89 0.65
N MET A 393 24.03 11.05 1.58
CA MET A 393 23.47 10.98 2.93
C MET A 393 24.08 11.95 3.94
N GLU A 394 25.25 12.52 3.64
CA GLU A 394 26.03 13.36 4.57
C GLU A 394 26.18 14.82 4.11
N LYS A 395 25.92 15.11 2.84
CA LYS A 395 26.13 16.41 2.19
C LYS A 395 24.95 16.74 1.31
#